data_AF-A0ABD2DVY4-F1
#
_entry.id   AF-A0ABD2DVY4-F1
#
_cell.length_a   1.000
_cell.length_b   1.000
_cell.length_c   1.000
_cell.angle_alpha   90.00
_cell.angle_beta   90.00
_cell.angle_gamma   90.00
#
_symmetry.space_group_name_H-M   'P 1'
#
loop_
_entity.id
_entity.type
_entity.pdbx_description
1 polymer ?
#
loop_
_entity_poly.entity_id
_entity_poly.type
_entity_poly.pdbx_seq_one_letter_code
_entity_poly.pdbx_strand_id
1 'polypeptide(L)'
;MICELVEILGGANTPYEKGIFKLEVTIPERYPFEPPQVRFLTPIYHPNIDSAGRICLDILKLPPKGAWRPSLNIATVLTSIQLLMSEPNPDDPLMADISSEFKYNKPVFLKNARQWTEKYARQKQTADEEEVLDNLPESGDSKVHNSTQKRKARQLGGIEKKFRPDV
;
A
#
# COMPACT_ATOMS: atom_id res chain seq x y z
N MET A 1 -29.38 3.57 7.36
CA MET A 1 -27.95 3.17 7.40
C MET A 1 -27.18 4.07 6.47
N ILE A 2 -26.11 4.72 6.95
CA ILE A 2 -25.25 5.58 6.14
C ILE A 2 -23.86 4.92 6.11
N CYS A 3 -23.25 4.83 4.93
CA CYS A 3 -21.92 4.26 4.75
C CYS A 3 -21.01 5.33 4.14
N GLU A 4 -19.96 5.70 4.87
CA GLU A 4 -19.02 6.76 4.51
C GLU A 4 -17.61 6.19 4.33
N LEU A 5 -16.87 6.75 3.37
CA LEU A 5 -15.44 6.49 3.21
C LEU A 5 -14.65 7.57 3.95
N VAL A 6 -13.74 7.14 4.81
CA VAL A 6 -12.88 8.03 5.60
C VAL A 6 -11.42 7.67 5.34
N GLU A 7 -10.57 8.68 5.33
CA GLU A 7 -9.12 8.50 5.23
C GLU A 7 -8.44 8.88 6.54
N ILE A 8 -7.54 8.02 7.00
CA ILE A 8 -6.69 8.25 8.16
C ILE A 8 -5.25 8.32 7.70
N LEU A 9 -4.53 9.36 8.14
CA LEU A 9 -3.09 9.46 7.97
C LEU A 9 -2.37 8.65 9.04
N GLY A 10 -1.36 7.87 8.63
CA GLY A 10 -0.47 7.21 9.57
C GLY A 10 0.41 8.23 10.31
N GLY A 11 0.57 8.02 11.62
CA GLY A 11 1.29 8.95 12.50
C GLY A 11 2.77 9.06 12.18
N ALA A 12 3.36 10.23 12.46
CA ALA A 12 4.79 10.45 12.35
C ALA A 12 5.58 9.52 13.30
N ASN A 13 6.78 9.13 12.90
CA ASN A 13 7.65 8.20 13.65
C ASN A 13 7.05 6.80 13.88
N THR A 14 6.02 6.43 13.12
CA THR A 14 5.44 5.08 13.11
C THR A 14 5.80 4.37 11.80
N PRO A 15 5.71 3.03 11.71
CA PRO A 15 5.87 2.35 10.42
C PRO A 15 4.75 2.66 9.40
N TYR A 16 3.71 3.40 9.81
CA TYR A 16 2.58 3.81 8.99
C TYR A 16 2.71 5.24 8.46
N GLU A 17 3.75 5.97 8.84
CA GLU A 17 3.99 7.36 8.45
C GLU A 17 3.87 7.54 6.92
N LYS A 18 3.25 8.65 6.49
CA LYS A 18 2.96 9.01 5.09
C LYS A 18 2.00 8.06 4.36
N GLY A 19 1.51 7.01 5.02
CA GLY A 19 0.44 6.18 4.51
C GLY A 19 -0.92 6.87 4.66
N ILE A 20 -1.78 6.68 3.66
CA ILE A 20 -3.20 7.04 3.67
C ILE A 20 -4.00 5.74 3.74
N PHE A 21 -4.69 5.53 4.85
CA PHE A 21 -5.48 4.34 5.11
C PHE A 21 -6.96 4.67 4.92
N LYS A 22 -7.59 4.02 3.94
CA LYS A 22 -9.02 4.13 3.69
C LYS A 22 -9.76 3.20 4.63
N LEU A 23 -10.80 3.72 5.27
CA LEU A 23 -11.70 2.99 6.14
C LEU A 23 -13.13 3.18 5.64
N GLU A 24 -13.94 2.15 5.81
CA GLU A 24 -15.38 2.23 5.66
C GLU A 24 -15.99 2.41 7.06
N VAL A 25 -16.85 3.41 7.21
CA VAL A 25 -17.59 3.70 8.44
C VAL A 25 -19.07 3.57 8.14
N THR A 26 -19.73 2.59 8.74
CA THR A 26 -21.17 2.39 8.64
C THR A 26 -21.85 2.83 9.94
N ILE A 27 -22.77 3.78 9.82
CA ILE A 27 -23.58 4.28 10.94
C ILE A 27 -24.85 3.43 11.06
N PRO A 28 -25.04 2.72 12.19
CA PRO A 28 -26.24 1.91 12.40
C PRO A 28 -27.46 2.79 12.63
N GLU A 29 -28.65 2.22 12.43
CA GLU A 29 -29.93 2.91 12.62
C GLU A 29 -30.12 3.39 14.06
N ARG A 30 -29.62 2.65 15.05
CA ARG A 30 -29.72 3.03 16.46
C ARG A 30 -28.55 3.88 16.96
N TYR A 31 -27.73 4.48 16.10
CA TYR A 31 -26.69 5.40 16.56
C TYR A 31 -27.32 6.59 17.31
N PRO A 32 -26.78 7.02 18.49
CA PRO A 32 -25.53 6.60 19.12
C PRO A 32 -25.66 5.47 20.16
N PHE A 33 -26.81 4.81 20.28
CA PHE A 33 -26.99 3.67 21.19
C PHE A 33 -26.29 2.38 20.70
N GLU A 34 -25.97 2.31 19.41
CA GLU A 34 -25.06 1.31 18.83
C GLU A 34 -23.81 2.01 18.26
N PRO A 35 -22.61 1.40 18.40
CA PRO A 35 -21.38 1.96 17.85
C PRO A 35 -21.40 1.95 16.31
N PRO A 36 -20.63 2.83 15.66
CA PRO A 36 -20.39 2.71 14.23
C PRO A 36 -19.64 1.39 13.95
N GLN A 37 -19.92 0.77 12.81
CA GLN A 37 -19.08 -0.32 12.31
C GLN A 37 -17.95 0.29 11.49
N VAL A 38 -16.72 -0.11 11.78
CA VAL A 38 -15.53 0.43 11.11
C VAL A 38 -14.66 -0.72 10.64
N ARG A 39 -14.22 -0.67 9.38
CA ARG A 39 -13.23 -1.61 8.84
C ARG A 39 -12.21 -0.90 7.95
N PHE A 40 -10.99 -1.42 7.94
CA PHE A 40 -9.98 -1.00 6.99
C PHE A 40 -10.31 -1.53 5.59
N LEU A 41 -10.22 -0.64 4.60
CA LEU A 41 -10.22 -0.99 3.18
C LEU A 41 -8.80 -1.11 2.65
N THR A 42 -7.90 -0.23 3.12
CA THR A 42 -6.47 -0.33 2.82
C THR A 42 -5.86 -1.47 3.63
N PRO A 43 -5.22 -2.48 3.01
CA PRO A 43 -4.49 -3.52 3.72
C PRO A 43 -3.41 -2.93 4.64
N ILE A 44 -3.33 -3.43 5.87
CA ILE A 44 -2.39 -2.96 6.90
C ILE A 44 -1.79 -4.15 7.64
N TYR A 45 -0.50 -4.07 7.95
CA TYR A 45 0.21 -5.08 8.74
C TYR A 45 0.19 -4.68 10.21
N HIS A 46 -0.79 -5.20 10.97
CA HIS A 46 -1.05 -4.73 12.33
C HIS A 46 -1.56 -5.88 13.24
N PRO A 47 -1.14 -5.98 14.51
CA PRO A 47 -1.60 -7.05 15.42
C PRO A 47 -3.12 -7.09 15.65
N ASN A 48 -3.76 -5.93 15.73
CA ASN A 48 -5.20 -5.77 16.05
C ASN A 48 -6.10 -5.56 14.82
N ILE A 49 -5.57 -5.68 13.60
CA ILE A 49 -6.35 -5.51 12.37
C ILE A 49 -6.08 -6.71 11.47
N ASP A 50 -7.12 -7.42 11.05
CA ASP A 50 -6.96 -8.62 10.23
C ASP A 50 -7.01 -8.33 8.72
N SER A 51 -6.84 -9.37 7.92
CA SER A 51 -6.85 -9.29 6.45
C SER A 51 -8.20 -8.87 5.85
N ALA A 52 -9.30 -8.98 6.60
CA ALA A 52 -10.62 -8.48 6.19
C ALA A 52 -10.85 -7.02 6.63
N GLY A 53 -9.85 -6.42 7.30
CA GLY A 53 -9.91 -5.06 7.82
C GLY A 53 -10.70 -4.92 9.12
N ARG A 54 -11.08 -6.02 9.78
CA ARG A 54 -11.76 -5.97 11.07
C ARG A 54 -10.79 -5.46 12.13
N ILE A 55 -11.29 -4.63 13.04
CA ILE A 55 -10.48 -4.00 14.09
C ILE A 55 -10.87 -4.59 15.43
N CYS A 56 -9.90 -5.04 16.23
CA CYS A 56 -10.15 -5.27 17.65
C CYS A 56 -9.89 -3.99 18.44
N LEU A 57 -10.98 -3.30 18.76
CA LEU A 57 -10.99 -2.10 19.60
C LEU A 57 -12.27 -2.13 20.44
N ASP A 58 -12.13 -1.93 21.75
CA ASP A 58 -13.19 -2.09 22.73
C ASP A 58 -14.33 -1.07 22.56
N ILE A 59 -14.02 0.17 22.20
CA ILE A 59 -15.02 1.22 21.94
C ILE A 59 -15.88 0.93 20.70
N LEU A 60 -15.53 -0.03 19.85
CA LEU A 60 -16.36 -0.48 18.74
C LEU A 60 -17.36 -1.59 19.14
N LYS A 61 -17.38 -1.98 20.42
CA LYS A 61 -18.23 -3.05 20.95
C LYS A 61 -19.08 -2.53 22.10
N LEU A 62 -20.31 -3.03 22.20
CA LEU A 62 -21.22 -2.73 23.31
C LEU A 62 -20.78 -3.44 24.61
N PRO A 63 -21.05 -2.84 25.78
CA PRO A 63 -20.94 -3.53 27.07
C PRO A 63 -21.78 -4.82 27.11
N PRO A 64 -21.38 -5.85 27.89
CA PRO A 64 -20.21 -5.90 28.77
C PRO A 64 -18.90 -6.26 28.06
N LYS A 65 -18.93 -6.53 26.74
CA LYS A 65 -17.77 -7.00 25.97
C LYS A 65 -16.90 -5.87 25.39
N GLY A 66 -17.31 -4.62 25.60
CA GLY A 66 -16.64 -3.44 25.08
C GLY A 66 -16.99 -2.19 25.88
N ALA A 67 -16.51 -1.06 25.40
CA ALA A 67 -16.53 0.21 26.09
C ALA A 67 -17.33 1.30 25.34
N TRP A 68 -18.12 0.94 24.32
CA TRP A 68 -18.96 1.93 23.65
C TRP A 68 -19.92 2.61 24.62
N ARG A 69 -19.99 3.94 24.54
CA ARG A 69 -20.94 4.77 25.27
C ARG A 69 -21.57 5.75 24.27
N PRO A 70 -22.88 6.05 24.36
CA PRO A 70 -23.52 7.03 23.46
C PRO A 70 -22.93 8.44 23.51
N SER A 71 -22.09 8.75 24.51
CA SER A 71 -21.33 10.00 24.61
C SER A 71 -20.06 10.03 23.74
N LEU A 72 -19.61 8.89 23.21
CA LEU A 72 -18.53 8.82 22.24
C LEU A 72 -19.06 9.20 20.85
N ASN A 73 -18.21 9.80 20.04
CA ASN A 73 -18.55 10.17 18.67
C ASN A 73 -17.56 9.57 17.66
N ILE A 74 -17.89 9.68 16.37
CA ILE A 74 -17.07 9.14 15.27
C ILE A 74 -15.65 9.72 15.29
N ALA A 75 -15.47 11.00 15.59
CA ALA A 75 -14.14 11.61 15.66
C ALA A 75 -13.29 10.96 16.77
N THR A 76 -13.86 10.73 17.95
CA THR A 76 -13.18 9.98 19.03
C THR A 76 -12.82 8.56 18.59
N VAL A 77 -13.71 7.87 17.88
CA VAL A 77 -13.43 6.53 17.33
C VAL A 77 -12.24 6.56 16.38
N LEU A 78 -12.21 7.50 15.43
CA LEU A 78 -11.11 7.62 14.46
C LEU A 78 -9.78 7.98 15.14
N THR A 79 -9.80 8.85 16.15
CA THR A 79 -8.61 9.18 16.96
C THR A 79 -8.12 7.95 17.73
N SER A 80 -9.01 7.16 18.33
CA SER A 80 -8.63 5.92 19.01
C SER A 80 -8.06 4.88 18.04
N ILE A 81 -8.55 4.81 16.81
CA ILE A 81 -7.96 3.96 15.77
C ILE A 81 -6.55 4.43 15.40
N GLN A 82 -6.31 5.74 15.24
CA GLN A 82 -4.96 6.28 15.03
C GLN A 82 -3.99 5.98 16.18
N LEU A 83 -4.49 6.06 17.41
CA LEU A 83 -3.71 5.69 18.58
C LEU A 83 -3.39 4.20 18.57
N LEU A 84 -4.38 3.34 18.29
CA LEU A 84 -4.17 1.89 18.18
C LEU A 84 -3.14 1.55 17.10
N MET A 85 -3.19 2.23 15.94
CA MET A 85 -2.17 2.08 14.90
C MET A 85 -0.75 2.39 15.44
N SER A 86 -0.61 3.46 16.23
CA SER A 86 0.68 3.88 16.77
C SER A 86 1.16 2.99 17.92
N GLU A 87 0.21 2.49 18.71
CA GLU A 87 0.40 1.70 19.93
C GLU A 87 -0.43 0.41 19.87
N PRO A 88 0.04 -0.62 19.14
CA PRO A 88 -0.68 -1.90 19.06
C PRO A 88 -0.87 -2.52 20.45
N ASN A 89 -2.02 -3.17 20.67
CA ASN A 89 -2.31 -3.93 21.89
C ASN A 89 -2.04 -5.43 21.64
N PRO A 90 -0.91 -5.98 22.09
CA PRO A 90 -0.54 -7.33 21.70
C PRO A 90 -1.16 -8.39 22.64
N ASP A 91 -1.95 -7.99 23.63
CA ASP A 91 -2.66 -8.89 24.56
C ASP A 91 -4.08 -9.27 24.09
N ASP A 92 -4.63 -8.51 23.13
CA ASP A 92 -5.89 -8.85 22.42
C ASP A 92 -5.73 -8.76 20.89
N PRO A 93 -4.84 -9.59 20.28
CA PRO A 93 -4.56 -9.54 18.86
C PRO A 93 -5.60 -10.28 18.02
N LEU A 94 -5.84 -9.78 16.79
CA LEU A 94 -6.51 -10.56 15.75
C LEU A 94 -5.52 -11.38 14.93
N MET A 95 -4.28 -10.91 14.82
CA MET A 95 -3.20 -11.53 14.06
C MET A 95 -2.11 -11.99 15.04
N ALA A 96 -2.18 -13.26 15.47
CA ALA A 96 -1.32 -13.81 16.51
C ALA A 96 0.16 -13.87 16.09
N ASP A 97 0.42 -14.15 14.82
CA ASP A 97 1.74 -14.12 14.19
C ASP A 97 2.35 -12.72 14.21
N ILE A 98 1.61 -11.70 13.76
CA ILE A 98 2.04 -10.30 13.77
C ILE A 98 2.24 -9.81 15.21
N SER A 99 1.37 -10.22 16.15
CA SER A 99 1.52 -9.90 17.57
C SER A 99 2.79 -10.51 18.17
N SER A 100 3.08 -11.77 17.86
CA SER A 100 4.32 -12.44 18.30
C SER A 100 5.56 -11.73 17.75
N GLU A 101 5.54 -11.39 16.46
CA GLU A 101 6.62 -10.61 15.83
C GLU A 101 6.77 -9.23 16.49
N PHE A 102 5.67 -8.55 16.81
CA PHE A 102 5.71 -7.27 17.53
C PHE A 102 6.31 -7.39 18.94
N LYS A 103 5.95 -8.45 19.70
CA LYS A 103 6.44 -8.68 21.08
C LYS A 103 7.92 -9.07 21.09
N TYR A 104 8.32 -9.99 20.22
CA TYR A 104 9.62 -10.68 20.32
C TYR A 104 10.63 -10.28 19.25
N ASN A 105 10.20 -9.65 18.15
CA ASN A 105 11.07 -9.22 17.05
C ASN A 105 10.62 -7.88 16.45
N LYS A 106 10.57 -6.86 17.32
CA LYS A 106 10.16 -5.49 16.98
C LYS A 106 10.83 -4.94 15.70
N PRO A 107 12.13 -5.13 15.43
CA PRO A 107 12.76 -4.62 14.22
C PRO A 107 12.17 -5.20 12.93
N VAL A 108 11.85 -6.50 12.94
CA VAL A 108 11.23 -7.17 11.78
C VAL A 108 9.79 -6.69 11.60
N PHE A 109 9.02 -6.58 12.68
CA PHE A 109 7.68 -5.99 12.63
C PHE A 109 7.71 -4.59 11.98
N LEU A 110 8.60 -3.71 12.45
CA LEU A 110 8.72 -2.34 11.92
C LEU A 110 9.10 -2.34 10.43
N LYS A 111 9.96 -3.26 10.00
CA LYS A 111 10.33 -3.39 8.58
C LYS A 111 9.13 -3.83 7.75
N ASN A 112 8.43 -4.90 8.17
CA ASN A 112 7.29 -5.46 7.45
C ASN A 112 6.13 -4.46 7.37
N ALA A 113 5.81 -3.79 8.48
CA ALA A 113 4.78 -2.76 8.52
C ALA A 113 5.09 -1.59 7.58
N ARG A 114 6.34 -1.10 7.53
CA ARG A 114 6.74 -0.07 6.55
C ARG A 114 6.60 -0.53 5.11
N GLN A 115 7.00 -1.77 4.81
CA GLN A 115 6.87 -2.33 3.46
C GLN A 115 5.40 -2.45 3.03
N TRP A 116 4.52 -2.82 3.95
CA TRP A 116 3.07 -2.84 3.70
C TRP A 116 2.50 -1.43 3.49
N THR A 117 2.88 -0.47 4.34
CA THR A 117 2.50 0.94 4.18
C THR A 117 2.91 1.47 2.80
N GLU A 118 4.15 1.22 2.40
CA GLU A 118 4.67 1.60 1.08
C GLU A 118 3.86 0.99 -0.06
N LYS A 119 3.51 -0.28 0.07
CA LYS A 119 2.86 -1.04 -1.00
C LYS A 119 1.37 -0.69 -1.16
N TYR A 120 0.67 -0.49 -0.05
CA TYR A 120 -0.80 -0.43 -0.05
C TYR A 120 -1.38 0.93 0.34
N ALA A 121 -0.65 1.71 1.13
CA ALA A 121 -1.17 2.97 1.70
C ALA A 121 -0.54 4.22 1.07
N ARG A 122 0.49 4.09 0.24
CA ARG A 122 1.02 5.22 -0.53
C ARG A 122 0.29 5.34 -1.85
N GLN A 123 -0.21 6.54 -2.14
CA GLN A 123 -0.73 6.86 -3.47
C GLN A 123 0.43 6.76 -4.47
N LYS A 124 0.30 5.88 -5.46
CA LYS A 124 1.03 6.07 -6.70
C LYS A 124 0.45 7.33 -7.32
N GLN A 125 1.28 8.32 -7.60
CA GLN A 125 0.88 9.33 -8.57
C GLN A 125 0.59 8.56 -9.86
N THR A 126 -0.67 8.46 -10.25
CA THR A 126 -1.01 8.18 -11.65
C THR A 126 -0.57 9.42 -12.41
N ALA A 127 0.70 9.44 -12.80
CA ALA A 127 1.17 10.32 -13.86
C ALA A 127 0.54 9.77 -15.14
N ASP A 128 -0.46 10.48 -15.66
CA ASP A 128 -0.82 10.61 -17.06
C ASP A 128 -0.51 9.38 -17.96
N GLU A 129 -1.40 8.38 -17.94
CA GLU A 129 -1.50 7.41 -19.05
C GLU A 129 -2.61 7.88 -20.01
N GLU A 130 -2.32 8.96 -20.73
CA GLU A 130 -2.95 9.30 -22.01
C GLU A 130 -1.86 9.33 -23.10
N GLU A 131 -1.04 8.27 -23.19
CA GLU A 131 -0.32 7.96 -24.43
C GLU A 131 -1.28 7.21 -25.36
N VAL A 132 -2.06 7.97 -26.14
CA VAL A 132 -2.81 7.45 -27.28
C VAL A 132 -1.84 7.25 -28.44
N LEU A 133 -1.33 6.03 -28.58
CA LEU A 133 -0.71 5.53 -29.80
C LEU A 133 -1.80 4.95 -30.70
N ASP A 134 -2.20 5.68 -31.74
CA ASP A 134 -2.43 5.18 -33.11
C ASP A 134 -3.28 6.16 -33.93
N ASN A 135 -2.67 6.76 -34.95
CA ASN A 135 -3.36 7.11 -36.18
C ASN A 135 -2.33 7.20 -37.32
N LEU A 136 -2.19 6.12 -38.07
CA LEU A 136 -1.91 6.16 -39.51
C LEU A 136 -2.99 5.30 -40.20
N PRO A 137 -3.46 5.67 -41.41
CA PRO A 137 -2.71 5.21 -42.59
C PRO A 137 -2.67 6.16 -43.81
N GLU A 138 -1.47 6.16 -44.39
CA GLU A 138 -1.05 6.04 -45.81
C GLU A 138 -1.56 6.91 -46.98
N SER A 139 -0.53 7.31 -47.78
CA SER A 139 -0.36 7.22 -49.24
C SER A 139 -0.45 8.50 -50.09
N GLY A 140 0.59 8.74 -50.92
CA GLY A 140 0.57 9.78 -51.96
C GLY A 140 1.91 10.28 -52.57
N ASP A 141 2.64 9.39 -53.26
CA ASP A 141 3.46 9.57 -54.49
C ASP A 141 4.64 10.59 -54.70
N SER A 142 5.83 10.01 -54.94
CA SER A 142 6.87 10.19 -56.00
C SER A 142 7.38 11.54 -56.57
N LYS A 143 8.72 11.79 -56.50
CA LYS A 143 9.73 11.76 -57.62
C LYS A 143 11.13 12.34 -57.25
N VAL A 144 12.20 11.52 -57.21
CA VAL A 144 13.39 11.35 -58.12
C VAL A 144 14.30 12.58 -58.44
N HIS A 145 15.57 12.61 -57.98
CA HIS A 145 16.83 12.56 -58.79
C HIS A 145 18.18 12.70 -58.03
N ASN A 146 19.01 11.64 -58.16
CA ASN A 146 20.49 11.49 -58.26
C ASN A 146 21.52 12.47 -57.62
N SER A 147 22.53 11.90 -56.93
CA SER A 147 23.89 11.67 -57.51
C SER A 147 24.94 11.02 -56.56
N THR A 148 25.60 10.00 -57.12
CA THR A 148 27.04 9.65 -57.09
C THR A 148 27.77 9.08 -55.85
N GLN A 149 28.29 7.86 -56.12
CA GLN A 149 29.23 6.96 -55.44
C GLN A 149 30.55 7.57 -54.89
N LYS A 150 31.08 6.98 -53.80
CA LYS A 150 32.49 6.51 -53.75
C LYS A 150 32.76 5.49 -52.63
N ARG A 151 33.41 4.39 -53.02
CA ARG A 151 33.85 3.23 -52.22
C ARG A 151 35.16 3.51 -51.44
N LYS A 152 35.37 2.84 -50.29
CA LYS A 152 36.53 1.93 -50.06
C LYS A 152 36.47 1.19 -48.71
N ALA A 153 36.74 -0.11 -48.76
CA ALA A 153 37.01 -1.01 -47.64
C ALA A 153 38.48 -1.45 -47.64
N ARG A 154 39.00 -1.87 -46.47
CA ARG A 154 40.14 -2.81 -46.23
C ARG A 154 40.20 -3.07 -44.70
N GLN A 155 39.92 -4.29 -44.18
CA GLN A 155 40.78 -5.49 -44.01
C GLN A 155 42.06 -5.25 -43.19
N LEU A 156 42.58 -6.13 -42.31
CA LEU A 156 42.21 -7.40 -41.64
C LEU A 156 43.45 -7.80 -40.79
N GLY A 157 43.28 -8.63 -39.76
CA GLY A 157 44.35 -9.46 -39.14
C GLY A 157 44.53 -9.20 -37.64
N GLY A 158 44.46 -10.15 -36.71
CA GLY A 158 44.47 -11.62 -36.79
C GLY A 158 45.53 -12.16 -35.81
N ILE A 159 45.19 -13.25 -35.09
CA ILE A 159 46.04 -14.33 -34.52
C ILE A 159 45.74 -14.60 -33.02
N GLU A 160 45.02 -15.71 -32.82
CA GLU A 160 44.95 -16.51 -31.59
C GLU A 160 46.31 -17.17 -31.27
N LYS A 161 46.63 -17.39 -29.99
CA LYS A 161 47.29 -18.64 -29.55
C LYS A 161 46.84 -19.09 -28.15
N LYS A 162 46.50 -20.38 -28.11
CA LYS A 162 46.10 -21.26 -27.01
C LYS A 162 47.07 -21.28 -25.83
N PHE A 163 46.56 -21.52 -24.63
CA PHE A 163 47.33 -22.17 -23.56
C PHE A 163 46.42 -22.99 -22.61
N ARG A 164 46.65 -24.30 -22.56
CA ARG A 164 46.52 -25.18 -21.39
C ARG A 164 47.75 -26.09 -21.42
N PRO A 165 48.27 -26.51 -20.26
CA PRO A 165 47.88 -27.82 -19.74
C PRO A 165 47.73 -27.91 -18.21
N ASP A 166 47.14 -29.03 -17.81
CA ASP A 166 46.77 -29.48 -16.47
C ASP A 166 47.97 -29.83 -15.58
N VAL A 167 47.79 -29.62 -14.26
CA VAL A 167 48.21 -30.51 -13.16
C VAL A 167 47.11 -30.49 -12.11
#